data_AF-A0A258WR00-F1
#
_entry.id   AF-A0A258WR00-F1
#
_cell.length_a   1.000
_cell.length_b   1.000
_cell.length_c   1.000
_cell.angle_alpha   90.00
_cell.angle_beta   90.00
_cell.angle_gamma   90.00
#
_symmetry.space_group_name_H-M   'P 1'
#
loop_
_entity.id
_entity.type
_entity.pdbx_description
1 polymer ?
#
loop_
_entity_poly.entity_id
_entity_poly.type
_entity_poly.pdbx_seq_one_letter_code
_entity_poly.pdbx_strand_id
1 'polypeptide(L)' 'MIDGINFITDESGNNKAIILDLVRFKKDGVKDKTVLEALVNLQQLIDNAVVEQKSANTWAQAKEKLRNFNP' A
#
# COMPACT_ATOMS: atom_id res chain seq x y z
N MET A 1 -6.96 14.85 -6.79
CA MET A 1 -5.64 14.34 -6.40
C MET A 1 -5.21 15.09 -5.15
N ILE A 2 -4.67 14.43 -4.14
CA ILE A 2 -4.20 15.12 -2.94
C ILE A 2 -2.82 15.69 -3.29
N ASP A 3 -2.78 16.96 -3.64
CA ASP A 3 -1.53 17.70 -3.88
C ASP A 3 -0.67 17.65 -2.59
N GLY A 4 0.63 17.35 -2.73
CA GLY A 4 1.57 17.35 -1.61
C GLY A 4 1.86 15.99 -0.97
N ILE A 5 1.33 14.88 -1.50
CA ILE A 5 1.75 13.52 -1.15
C ILE A 5 2.43 12.89 -2.36
N ASN A 6 3.71 12.53 -2.22
CA ASN A 6 4.46 11.83 -3.25
C ASN A 6 4.89 10.45 -2.75
N PHE A 7 4.68 9.42 -3.56
CA PHE A 7 5.12 8.06 -3.27
C PHE A 7 6.43 7.77 -4.00
N ILE A 8 7.39 7.18 -3.29
CA ILE A 8 8.60 6.61 -3.89
C ILE A 8 8.35 5.12 -4.06
N THR A 9 8.37 4.63 -5.30
CA THR A 9 8.16 3.22 -5.64
C THR A 9 9.46 2.54 -6.06
N ASP A 10 9.55 1.22 -5.84
CA ASP A 10 10.57 0.40 -6.49
C ASP A 10 10.20 0.08 -7.95
N GLU A 11 11.11 -0.62 -8.64
CA GLU A 11 10.95 -1.05 -10.04
C GLU A 11 9.76 -2.01 -10.24
N SER A 12 9.28 -2.64 -9.16
CA SER A 12 8.10 -3.51 -9.17
C SER A 12 6.81 -2.76 -8.84
N GLY A 13 6.87 -1.43 -8.64
CA GLY A 13 5.73 -0.58 -8.32
C GLY A 13 5.31 -0.61 -6.85
N ASN A 14 6.11 -1.20 -5.95
CA ASN A 14 5.79 -1.22 -4.52
C ASN A 14 6.24 0.09 -3.86
N ASN A 15 5.36 0.69 -3.06
CA ASN A 15 5.68 1.88 -2.29
C ASN A 15 6.77 1.58 -1.24
N LYS A 16 7.89 2.32 -1.28
CA LYS A 16 8.99 2.24 -0.31
C LYS A 16 8.97 3.40 0.68
N ALA A 17 8.56 4.59 0.25
CA ALA A 17 8.54 5.77 1.08
C ALA A 17 7.45 6.75 0.63
N ILE A 18 7.09 7.67 1.52
CA ILE A 18 6.15 8.75 1.27
C ILE A 18 6.86 10.07 1.61
N ILE A 19 6.79 11.04 0.70
CA ILE A 19 7.21 12.42 0.94
C ILE A 19 5.95 13.27 1.10
N LEU A 20 5.93 14.07 2.18
CA LEU A 20 4.81 14.93 2.53
C LEU A 20 5.24 16.39 2.49
N ASP A 21 4.53 17.21 1.72
CA ASP A 21 4.72 18.65 1.69
C ASP A 21 3.90 19.33 2.80
N LEU A 22 4.57 19.59 3.92
CA LEU A 22 3.96 20.24 5.08
C LEU A 22 3.55 21.69 4.79
N VAL A 23 4.19 22.37 3.83
CA VAL A 23 3.81 23.74 3.42
C VAL A 23 2.49 23.70 2.67
N ARG A 24 2.29 22.70 1.81
CA ARG A 24 1.01 22.51 1.12
C ARG A 24 -0.10 22.15 2.10
N PHE A 25 0.15 21.23 3.02
CA PHE A 25 -0.81 20.87 4.08
C PHE A 25 -1.23 22.06 4.93
N LYS A 26 -0.29 22.94 5.27
CA LYS A 26 -0.62 24.20 5.96
C LYS A 26 -1.52 25.11 5.13
N LYS A 27 -1.28 25.23 3.82
CA LYS A 27 -2.15 26.02 2.91
C LYS A 27 -3.56 25.44 2.81
N ASP A 28 -3.65 24.12 2.85
CA ASP A 28 -4.92 23.37 2.78
C ASP A 28 -5.63 23.28 4.15
N GLY A 29 -5.08 23.94 5.19
CA GLY A 29 -5.67 24.00 6.53
C GLY A 29 -5.53 22.69 7.33
N VAL A 30 -4.71 21.76 6.86
CA VAL A 30 -4.44 20.49 7.54
C VAL A 30 -3.50 20.76 8.71
N LYS A 31 -3.92 20.36 9.92
CA LYS A 31 -3.10 20.49 11.13
C LYS A 31 -2.02 19.41 11.13
N ASP A 32 -0.82 19.81 11.53
CA ASP A 32 0.33 18.95 11.81
C ASP A 32 -0.02 17.70 12.64
N LYS A 33 -0.81 17.88 13.71
CA LYS A 33 -1.29 16.79 14.56
C LYS A 33 -2.08 15.73 13.79
N THR A 34 -2.93 16.13 12.85
CA THR A 34 -3.73 15.21 12.03
C THR A 34 -2.85 14.40 11.09
N VAL A 35 -1.80 15.02 10.53
CA VAL A 35 -0.82 14.33 9.68
C VAL A 35 -0.04 13.32 10.51
N LEU A 36 0.44 13.72 11.69
CA LEU A 36 1.18 12.84 12.60
C LEU A 36 0.33 11.66 13.10
N GLU A 37 -0.93 11.89 13.47
CA GLU A 37 -1.86 10.83 13.88
C GLU A 37 -2.14 9.83 12.75
N ALA A 38 -2.31 10.31 11.51
CA ALA A 38 -2.47 9.45 10.35
C ALA A 38 -1.20 8.61 10.06
N LEU A 39 -0.02 9.18 10.30
CA LEU A 39 1.28 8.52 10.12
C LEU A 39 1.66 7.57 11.26
N VAL A 40 1.19 7.80 12.48
CA VAL A 40 1.39 6.87 13.61
C VAL A 40 0.85 5.48 13.26
N ASN A 41 -0.27 5.42 12.55
CA ASN A 41 -0.85 4.18 12.07
C ASN A 41 -0.22 3.66 10.78
N LEU A 42 0.72 4.39 10.16
CA LEU A 42 1.35 3.97 8.91
C LEU A 42 2.16 2.69 9.10
N GLN A 43 2.88 2.54 10.23
CA GLN A 43 3.60 1.31 10.51
C GLN A 43 2.63 0.13 10.63
N GLN A 44 1.52 0.28 11.35
CA GLN A 44 0.47 -0.75 11.42
C GLN A 44 -0.15 -1.03 10.06
N LEU A 45 -0.37 -0.03 9.22
CA LEU A 45 -0.88 -0.22 7.86
C LEU A 45 0.14 -0.93 6.98
N ILE A 46 1.44 -0.68 7.13
CA ILE A 46 2.53 -1.41 6.44
C ILE A 46 2.60 -2.86 6.93
N ASP A 47 2.54 -3.06 8.25
CA ASP A 47 2.58 -4.38 8.89
C ASP A 47 1.34 -5.21 8.55
N ASN A 48 0.17 -4.58 8.42
CA ASN A 48 -1.07 -5.22 7.96
C ASN A 48 -1.13 -5.36 6.44
N ALA A 49 -0.40 -4.54 5.69
CA ALA A 49 -0.23 -4.64 4.24
C ALA A 49 0.84 -5.66 3.86
N VAL A 50 1.34 -6.46 4.81
CA VAL A 50 2.15 -7.65 4.52
C VAL A 50 1.36 -8.53 3.55
N VAL A 51 1.72 -8.33 2.28
CA VAL A 51 1.60 -9.16 1.10
C VAL A 51 0.50 -10.19 1.26
N GLU A 52 -0.64 -10.02 0.55
CA GLU A 52 -1.55 -11.15 0.26
C GLU A 52 -0.66 -12.35 0.03
N GLN A 53 -0.66 -13.28 0.98
CA GLN A 53 0.25 -14.41 1.00
C GLN A 53 -0.01 -15.09 -0.34
N LYS A 54 0.87 -14.87 -1.33
CA LYS A 54 0.63 -15.34 -2.71
C LYS A 54 0.27 -16.79 -2.53
N SER A 55 -1.00 -17.12 -2.74
CA SER A 55 -1.54 -18.45 -2.44
C SER A 55 -0.54 -19.41 -3.03
N ALA A 56 0.20 -20.14 -2.18
CA ALA A 56 1.32 -20.92 -2.66
C ALA A 56 0.75 -21.77 -3.80
N ASN A 57 1.26 -21.59 -5.03
CA ASN A 57 0.83 -22.35 -6.20
C ASN A 57 1.26 -23.81 -5.98
N THR A 58 0.54 -24.48 -5.09
CA THR A 58 0.76 -25.87 -4.76
C THR A 58 0.18 -26.69 -5.89
N TRP A 59 0.79 -27.85 -6.12
CA TRP A 59 0.33 -28.81 -7.11
C TRP A 59 -1.16 -29.15 -6.96
N ALA A 60 -1.67 -29.15 -5.72
CA ALA A 60 -3.08 -29.33 -5.40
C ALA A 60 -3.97 -28.24 -6.01
N GLN A 61 -3.62 -26.96 -5.84
CA GLN A 61 -4.38 -25.84 -6.41
C GLN A 61 -4.31 -25.79 -7.95
N ALA A 62 -3.16 -26.16 -8.53
CA ALA A 62 -3.02 -26.26 -9.99
C ALA A 62 -3.91 -27.37 -10.57
N LYS A 63 -3.98 -28.53 -9.90
CA LYS A 63 -4.84 -29.65 -10.29
C LYS A 63 -6.33 -29.30 -10.19
N GLU A 64 -6.70 -28.51 -9.20
CA GLU A 64 -8.09 -28.06 -9.01
C GLU A 64 -8.52 -27.03 -10.06
N LYS A 65 -7.64 -26.08 -10.41
CA LYS A 65 -7.86 -25.13 -11.52
C LYS A 65 -8.01 -25.85 -12.87
N LEU A 66 -7.20 -26.88 -13.13
CA LEU A 66 -7.32 -27.70 -14.34
C LEU A 66 -8.62 -28.52 -14.39
N ARG A 67 -9.13 -28.99 -13.25
CA ARG A 67 -10.42 -29.69 -13.19
C ARG A 67 -11.60 -28.80 -13.54
N ASN A 68 -11.50 -27.52 -13.20
CA ASN A 68 -12.53 -26.52 -13.47
C ASN A 68 -12.32 -25.78 -14.80
N PHE A 69 -11.28 -26.15 -15.56
CA PHE A 69 -11.04 -25.59 -16.88
C PHE A 69 -11.94 -26.31 -17.89
N ASN A 70 -12.99 -25.63 -18.33
CA ASN A 70 -13.85 -26.08 -19.43
C ASN A 70 -13.53 -25.19 -20.66
N PRO A 71 -13.02 -25.77 -21.75
CA PRO A 71 -12.49 -25.02 -22.91
C PRO A 71 -13.55 -24.22 -23.67
#